data_AF-A0A961NNM3-F1
#
_entry.id   AF-A0A961NNM3-F1
#
_cell.length_a   1.000
_cell.length_b   1.000
_cell.length_c   1.000
_cell.angle_alpha   90.00
_cell.angle_beta   90.00
_cell.angle_gamma   90.00
#
_symmetry.space_group_name_H-M   'P 1'
#
loop_
_entity.id
_entity.type
_entity.pdbx_description
1 polymer ?
#
loop_
_entity_poly.entity_id
_entity_poly.type
_entity_poly.pdbx_seq_one_letter_code
_entity_poly.pdbx_strand_id
1 'polypeptide(L)'
;EQSESEEPVTLSEQVGSGEIHLHCPLRDSGDAGACWRLMEFDRALVARMHGQLVVIDSQATSGKSCCKVEVRMTAQSTANLEVQKS
;
A
#
# COMPACT_ATOMS: atom_id res chain seq x y z
N GLU A 1 11.20 29.18 33.86
CA GLU A 1 10.34 28.96 32.69
C GLU A 1 11.05 28.01 31.73
N GLN A 2 10.49 26.83 31.47
CA GLN A 2 11.00 25.91 30.45
C GLN A 2 10.05 26.02 29.27
N SER A 3 10.57 26.51 28.15
CA SER A 3 9.86 26.61 26.88
C SER A 3 9.83 25.24 26.22
N GLU A 4 8.67 24.59 26.21
CA GLU A 4 8.39 23.50 25.29
C GLU A 4 8.39 24.07 23.86
N SER A 5 9.43 23.74 23.09
CA SER A 5 9.39 23.90 21.64
C SER A 5 8.59 22.72 21.06
N GLU A 6 7.39 23.00 20.56
CA GLU A 6 6.65 22.09 19.70
C GLU A 6 7.45 21.86 18.41
N GLU A 7 8.23 20.78 18.36
CA GLU A 7 8.80 20.30 17.11
C GLU A 7 7.70 19.59 16.29
N PRO A 8 7.57 19.87 14.98
CA PRO A 8 6.55 19.26 14.16
C PRO A 8 6.78 17.76 14.08
N VAL A 9 5.80 16.96 14.52
CA VAL A 9 5.81 15.50 14.34
C VAL A 9 5.74 15.21 12.83
N THR A 10 6.87 14.85 12.25
CA THR A 10 6.91 14.28 10.91
C THR A 10 6.36 12.86 10.99
N LEU A 11 5.11 12.68 10.56
CA LEU A 11 4.54 11.34 10.39
C LEU A 11 5.37 10.62 9.31
N SER A 12 6.26 9.71 9.72
CA SER A 12 7.03 8.91 8.78
C SER A 12 6.10 7.89 8.12
N GLU A 13 5.93 8.00 6.80
CA GLU A 13 5.21 7.01 6.00
C GLU A 13 5.98 5.68 6.06
N GLN A 14 5.30 4.58 6.41
CA GLN A 14 5.91 3.25 6.37
C GLN A 14 5.62 2.63 5.00
N VAL A 15 6.68 2.36 4.23
CA VAL A 15 6.56 1.78 2.89
C VAL A 15 7.20 0.39 2.86
N GLY A 16 6.42 -0.61 2.48
CA GLY A 16 6.89 -1.97 2.24
C GLY A 16 6.84 -2.31 0.75
N SER A 17 7.92 -2.87 0.21
CA SER A 17 7.97 -3.38 -1.17
C SER A 17 7.66 -4.88 -1.21
N GLY A 18 7.03 -5.33 -2.29
CA GLY A 18 6.69 -6.73 -2.50
C GLY A 18 6.61 -7.13 -3.96
N GLU A 19 6.59 -8.45 -4.19
CA GLU A 19 6.44 -9.04 -5.51
C GLU A 19 5.29 -10.05 -5.54
N ILE A 20 4.51 -10.01 -6.62
CA ILE A 20 3.40 -10.94 -6.85
C ILE A 20 3.79 -11.89 -7.99
N HIS A 21 4.05 -13.15 -7.64
CA HIS A 21 4.54 -14.19 -8.56
C HIS A 21 3.44 -15.09 -9.15
N LEU A 22 2.16 -14.79 -8.91
CA LEU A 22 1.06 -15.52 -9.54
C LEU A 22 1.05 -15.29 -11.05
N HIS A 23 0.67 -16.32 -11.82
CA HIS A 23 0.50 -16.20 -13.26
C HIS A 23 -0.69 -15.28 -13.57
N CYS A 24 -0.40 -14.07 -14.06
CA CYS A 24 -1.42 -13.06 -14.34
C CYS A 24 -2.17 -13.39 -15.65
N PRO A 25 -3.51 -13.48 -15.66
CA PRO A 25 -4.29 -13.73 -16.87
C PRO A 25 -4.22 -12.57 -17.88
N LEU A 26 -3.76 -11.39 -17.46
CA LEU A 26 -3.58 -10.21 -18.30
C LEU A 26 -2.15 -10.05 -18.79
N ARG A 27 -1.26 -11.01 -18.53
CA ARG A 27 0.14 -10.93 -18.94
C ARG A 27 0.25 -10.62 -20.43
N ASP A 28 1.12 -9.66 -20.76
CA ASP A 28 1.39 -9.19 -22.13
C ASP A 28 0.17 -8.62 -22.89
N SER A 29 -0.95 -8.39 -22.22
CA SER A 29 -2.15 -7.82 -22.85
C SER A 29 -2.04 -6.34 -23.18
N GLY A 30 -1.18 -5.61 -22.47
CA GLY A 30 -1.11 -4.15 -22.52
C GLY A 30 -2.27 -3.42 -21.82
N ASP A 31 -3.26 -4.14 -21.27
CA ASP A 31 -4.46 -3.53 -20.68
C ASP A 31 -4.27 -3.20 -19.19
N ALA A 32 -3.73 -2.00 -18.94
CA ALA A 32 -3.59 -1.45 -17.59
C ALA A 32 -4.94 -1.25 -16.87
N GLY A 33 -6.03 -0.99 -17.59
CA GLY A 33 -7.36 -0.79 -17.01
C GLY A 33 -7.99 -2.09 -16.52
N ALA A 34 -7.83 -3.19 -17.27
CA ALA A 34 -8.15 -4.52 -16.79
C ALA A 34 -7.26 -4.93 -15.62
N CYS A 35 -5.95 -4.61 -15.66
CA CYS A 35 -5.03 -4.89 -14.55
C CYS A 35 -5.45 -4.18 -13.27
N TRP A 36 -5.85 -2.91 -13.37
CA TRP A 36 -6.38 -2.16 -12.24
C TRP A 36 -7.64 -2.85 -11.71
N ARG A 37 -8.62 -3.19 -12.54
CA ARG A 37 -9.85 -3.88 -12.08
C ARG A 37 -9.57 -5.23 -11.43
N LEU A 38 -8.61 -6.01 -11.95
CA LEU A 38 -8.22 -7.30 -11.39
C LEU A 38 -7.69 -7.17 -9.95
N MET A 39 -6.95 -6.09 -9.66
CA MET A 39 -6.33 -5.81 -8.35
C MET A 39 -7.27 -5.09 -7.37
N GLU A 40 -8.58 -5.02 -7.64
CA GLU A 40 -9.53 -4.30 -6.78
C GLU A 40 -9.59 -4.87 -5.36
N PHE A 41 -9.59 -6.21 -5.23
CA PHE A 41 -9.60 -6.85 -3.92
C PHE A 41 -8.37 -6.47 -3.09
N ASP A 42 -7.18 -6.55 -3.66
CA ASP A 42 -5.93 -6.21 -2.97
C ASP A 42 -5.90 -4.73 -2.53
N ARG A 43 -6.36 -3.83 -3.41
CA ARG A 43 -6.49 -2.40 -3.06
C ARG A 43 -7.48 -2.18 -1.92
N ALA A 44 -8.66 -2.80 -1.98
CA ALA A 44 -9.68 -2.66 -0.94
C ALA A 44 -9.20 -3.22 0.40
N LEU A 45 -8.46 -4.34 0.39
CA LEU A 45 -7.85 -4.93 1.57
C LEU A 45 -6.85 -3.97 2.22
N VAL A 46 -5.92 -3.43 1.43
CA VAL A 46 -4.89 -2.50 1.92
C VAL A 46 -5.52 -1.19 2.42
N ALA A 47 -6.55 -0.68 1.73
CA ALA A 47 -7.30 0.50 2.18
C ALA A 47 -7.96 0.30 3.55
N ARG A 48 -8.48 -0.90 3.82
CA ARG A 48 -9.09 -1.25 5.12
C ARG A 48 -8.07 -1.30 6.27
N MET A 49 -6.79 -1.41 5.95
CA MET A 49 -5.66 -1.32 6.89
C MET A 49 -5.08 0.10 6.99
N HIS A 50 -5.77 1.11 6.44
CA HIS A 50 -5.28 2.50 6.35
C HIS A 50 -3.98 2.64 5.52
N GLY A 51 -3.85 1.79 4.51
CA GLY A 51 -2.76 1.83 3.55
C GLY A 51 -3.20 2.13 2.12
N GLN A 52 -2.22 2.27 1.24
CA GLN A 52 -2.37 2.37 -0.20
C GLN A 52 -1.52 1.31 -0.88
N LEU A 53 -2.14 0.53 -1.78
CA LEU A 53 -1.41 -0.37 -2.68
C LEU A 53 -1.04 0.38 -3.96
N VAL A 54 0.24 0.38 -4.31
CA VAL A 54 0.79 1.00 -5.51
C VAL A 54 1.42 -0.09 -6.38
N VAL A 55 1.01 -0.17 -7.64
CA VAL A 55 1.65 -1.06 -8.62
C VAL A 55 2.79 -0.30 -9.28
N ILE A 56 4.02 -0.74 -9.03
CA ILE A 56 5.24 -0.16 -9.60
C ILE A 56 5.52 -0.75 -10.97
N ASP A 57 5.32 -2.07 -11.10
CA ASP A 57 5.55 -2.80 -12.33
C ASP A 57 4.49 -3.91 -12.47
N SER A 58 3.84 -4.01 -13.64
CA SER A 58 2.74 -4.96 -13.87
C SER A 58 3.08 -5.95 -14.98
N GLN A 59 2.83 -7.23 -14.72
CA GLN A 59 2.90 -8.29 -15.74
C GLN A 59 2.03 -8.00 -16.97
N ALA A 60 0.99 -7.17 -16.85
CA ALA A 60 0.14 -6.81 -17.99
C ALA A 60 0.84 -5.94 -19.04
N THR A 61 1.85 -5.16 -18.63
CA THR A 61 2.46 -4.13 -19.50
C THR A 61 3.97 -4.25 -19.64
N SER A 62 4.68 -4.96 -18.76
CA SER A 62 6.14 -4.92 -18.71
C SER A 62 6.89 -6.13 -19.27
N GLY A 63 6.17 -7.19 -19.65
CA GLY A 63 6.79 -8.45 -20.07
C GLY A 63 7.55 -9.19 -18.96
N LYS A 64 7.39 -8.78 -17.70
CA LYS A 64 8.02 -9.41 -16.53
C LYS A 64 7.21 -10.60 -16.03
N SER A 65 7.88 -11.47 -15.27
CA SER A 65 7.27 -12.67 -14.70
C SER A 65 6.49 -12.44 -13.40
N CYS A 66 6.67 -11.29 -12.75
CA CYS A 66 5.99 -10.91 -11.52
C CYS A 66 5.55 -9.43 -11.58
N CYS A 67 4.56 -9.06 -10.77
CA CYS A 67 4.26 -7.65 -10.53
C CYS A 67 5.12 -7.15 -9.36
N LYS A 68 5.59 -5.91 -9.42
CA LYS A 68 6.21 -5.22 -8.29
C LYS A 68 5.21 -4.24 -7.70
N VAL A 69 5.07 -4.28 -6.39
CA VAL A 69 4.13 -3.43 -5.67
C VAL A 69 4.78 -2.79 -4.45
N GLU A 70 4.20 -1.69 -4.01
CA GLU A 70 4.45 -1.08 -2.72
C GLU A 70 3.15 -1.01 -1.93
N VAL A 71 3.25 -1.18 -0.63
CA VAL A 71 2.20 -0.83 0.32
C VAL A 71 2.69 0.33 1.16
N ARG A 72 1.96 1.44 1.09
CA ARG A 72 2.24 2.66 1.85
C ARG A 72 1.25 2.76 2.98
N MET A 73 1.70 2.65 4.21
CA MET A 73 0.85 2.77 5.39
C MET A 73 0.89 4.19 5.92
N THR A 74 -0.30 4.74 6.21
CA THR A 74 -0.40 5.96 6.99
C THR A 74 -0.06 5.67 8.44
N ALA A 75 0.74 6.53 9.07
CA ALA A 75 0.98 6.43 10.51
C ALA A 75 -0.35 6.66 11.23
N GLN A 76 -0.84 5.64 11.95
CA GLN A 76 -1.97 5.82 12.85
C GLN A 76 -1.53 6.74 13.99
N SER A 77 -2.27 7.83 14.20
CA SER A 77 -2.16 8.60 15.44
C SER A 77 -2.59 7.70 16.60
N THR A 78 -1.71 7.52 17.59
CA THR A 78 -1.99 6.78 18.83
C THR A 78 -2.91 7.56 19.79
N ALA A 79 -3.47 8.69 19.38
CA ALA A 79 -4.18 9.63 20.26
C ALA A 79 -5.47 9.11 20.90
N ASN A 80 -5.93 7.88 20.62
CA ASN A 80 -7.10 7.32 21.30
C ASN A 80 -7.18 5.78 21.31
N LEU A 81 -6.11 5.09 21.75
CA LEU A 81 -6.23 3.67 22.10
C LEU A 81 -6.78 3.54 23.53
N GLU A 82 -8.11 3.56 23.68
CA GLU A 82 -8.74 2.96 24.86
C GLU A 82 -8.61 1.44 24.75
N VAL A 83 -7.72 0.87 25.57
CA VAL A 83 -7.57 -0.57 25.72
C VAL A 83 -8.86 -1.12 26.32
N GLN A 84 -9.76 -1.65 25.49
CA GLN A 84 -10.87 -2.48 25.97
C GLN A 84 -10.30 -3.81 26.45
N LYS A 85 -10.05 -3.90 27.77
CA LYS A 85 -9.80 -5.17 28.45
C LYS A 85 -11.13 -5.95 28.51
N SER A 86 -11.14 -7.16 27.95
CA SER A 86 -12.16 -8.18 28.20
C SER A 86 -11.89 -8.91 29.51
#